data_AF-A0A353QVA7-F1
#
_entry.id   AF-A0A353QVA7-F1
#
_cell.length_a   1.000
_cell.length_b   1.000
_cell.length_c   1.000
_cell.angle_alpha   90.00
_cell.angle_beta   90.00
_cell.angle_gamma   90.00
#
_symmetry.space_group_name_H-M   'P 1'
#
loop_
_entity.id
_entity.type
_entity.pdbx_description
1 polymer ?
#
loop_
_entity_poly.entity_id
_entity_poly.type
_entity_poly.pdbx_seq_one_letter_code
_entity_poly.pdbx_strand_id
1 'polypeptide(L)'
;MSDAVKRIQELLKLPQKLCKMCGSCCHIATFKGGLSYEQILELIADPESDPIQVDGAKDFLTIFAPYDSHDTVKKIAPEFFEKVMKQVGKPNMSFFRCRYIGEHGGCLIHEDRPLLCRMYPVPHERTLFFPGCGFEEQSIANWNEIKEIVKEVAERHNKSLNT
;
A
#
# COMPACT_ATOMS: atom_id res chain seq x y z
N MET A 1 17.00 -17.38 11.10
CA MET A 1 15.65 -16.79 10.91
C MET A 1 14.62 -17.75 11.50
N SER A 2 13.82 -17.29 12.46
CA SER A 2 12.81 -18.15 13.12
C SER A 2 11.69 -18.53 12.15
N ASP A 3 10.97 -19.61 12.45
CA ASP A 3 9.85 -20.05 11.61
C ASP A 3 8.71 -19.02 11.59
N ALA A 4 8.53 -18.25 12.68
CA ALA A 4 7.61 -17.12 12.72
C ALA A 4 7.96 -16.04 11.68
N VAL A 5 9.24 -15.70 11.54
CA VAL A 5 9.68 -14.72 10.53
C VAL A 5 9.49 -15.25 9.12
N LYS A 6 9.80 -16.52 8.87
CA LYS A 6 9.53 -17.16 7.56
C LYS A 6 8.05 -17.09 7.21
N ARG A 7 7.18 -17.43 8.16
CA ARG A 7 5.73 -17.43 7.95
C ARG A 7 5.18 -16.03 7.67
N ILE A 8 5.64 -15.02 8.40
CA ILE A 8 5.27 -13.62 8.13
C ILE A 8 5.71 -13.22 6.72
N GLN A 9 6.93 -13.57 6.29
CA GLN A 9 7.41 -13.27 4.93
C GLN A 9 6.58 -13.93 3.83
N GLU A 10 6.04 -15.13 4.07
CA GLU A 10 5.11 -15.79 3.16
C GLU A 10 3.75 -15.06 3.13
N LEU A 11 3.21 -14.74 4.30
CA LEU A 11 1.91 -14.07 4.44
C LEU A 11 1.91 -12.66 3.83
N LEU A 12 3.03 -11.95 3.86
CA LEU A 12 3.18 -10.65 3.21
C LEU A 12 3.13 -10.72 1.68
N LYS A 13 3.25 -11.92 1.07
CA LYS A 13 3.21 -12.12 -0.37
C LYS A 13 1.86 -12.69 -0.80
N LEU A 14 1.07 -11.88 -1.49
CA LEU A 14 -0.22 -12.34 -1.99
C LEU A 14 -0.07 -13.21 -3.26
N PRO A 15 -0.84 -14.30 -3.38
CA PRO A 15 -0.83 -15.14 -4.57
C PRO A 15 -1.21 -14.34 -5.83
N GLN A 16 -0.28 -14.21 -6.78
CA GLN A 16 -0.46 -13.33 -7.95
C GLN A 16 -1.64 -13.72 -8.85
N LYS A 17 -2.08 -15.00 -8.80
CA LYS A 17 -3.29 -15.49 -9.49
C LYS A 17 -4.59 -14.78 -9.05
N LEU A 18 -4.59 -14.07 -7.92
CA LEU A 18 -5.71 -13.28 -7.44
C LEU A 18 -5.81 -11.90 -8.14
N CYS A 19 -4.74 -11.47 -8.80
CA CYS A 19 -4.75 -10.22 -9.56
C CYS A 19 -5.67 -10.36 -10.78
N LYS A 20 -6.67 -9.49 -10.86
CA LYS A 20 -7.58 -9.40 -12.03
C LYS A 20 -6.99 -8.58 -13.18
N MET A 21 -5.77 -8.06 -13.03
CA MET A 21 -5.09 -7.19 -14.01
C MET A 21 -5.95 -6.00 -14.47
N CYS A 22 -6.85 -5.50 -13.61
CA CYS A 22 -7.83 -4.46 -13.96
C CYS A 22 -7.27 -3.03 -13.95
N GLY A 23 -6.01 -2.84 -13.53
CA GLY A 23 -5.37 -1.52 -13.49
C GLY A 23 -5.89 -0.55 -12.41
N SER A 24 -6.91 -0.91 -11.62
CA SER A 24 -7.54 0.03 -10.66
C SER A 24 -6.54 0.62 -9.66
N CYS A 25 -5.64 -0.20 -9.10
CA CYS A 25 -4.58 0.26 -8.20
C CYS A 25 -3.52 1.15 -8.87
N CYS A 26 -3.41 1.11 -10.19
CA CYS A 26 -2.55 1.98 -10.97
C CYS A 26 -3.28 3.28 -11.37
N HIS A 27 -4.62 3.25 -11.51
CA HIS A 27 -5.41 4.44 -11.80
C HIS A 27 -5.46 5.37 -10.60
N ILE A 28 -5.83 4.86 -9.42
CA ILE A 28 -5.93 5.67 -8.20
C ILE A 28 -5.19 4.97 -7.06
N ALA A 29 -4.13 5.63 -6.60
CA ALA A 29 -3.32 5.24 -5.46
C ALA A 29 -3.30 6.36 -4.41
N THR A 30 -2.89 5.99 -3.20
CA THR A 30 -2.68 6.92 -2.08
C THR A 30 -1.31 6.63 -1.49
N PHE A 31 -0.61 7.67 -1.03
CA PHE A 31 0.62 7.45 -0.29
C PHE A 31 0.35 6.92 1.12
N LYS A 32 1.28 6.15 1.69
CA LYS A 32 1.19 5.64 3.06
C LYS A 32 0.88 6.78 4.04
N GLY A 33 -0.02 6.51 4.98
CA GLY A 33 -0.43 7.52 5.97
C GLY A 33 -1.29 8.66 5.42
N GLY A 34 -1.72 8.61 4.16
CA GLY A 34 -2.63 9.61 3.59
C GLY A 34 -2.04 11.01 3.53
N LEU A 35 -0.76 11.12 3.17
CA LEU A 35 -0.11 12.43 3.03
C LEU A 35 -0.58 13.15 1.76
N SER A 36 -0.58 14.48 1.80
CA SER A 36 -0.64 15.32 0.59
C SER A 36 0.67 15.24 -0.19
N TYR A 37 0.66 15.64 -1.46
CA TYR A 37 1.86 15.71 -2.27
C TYR A 37 2.94 16.60 -1.63
N GLU A 38 2.53 17.76 -1.09
CA GLU A 38 3.40 18.71 -0.39
C GLU A 38 4.01 18.08 0.86
N GLN A 39 3.22 17.35 1.65
CA GLN A 39 3.71 16.63 2.83
C GLN A 39 4.70 15.51 2.48
N ILE A 40 4.58 14.89 1.30
CA ILE A 40 5.57 13.92 0.81
C ILE A 40 6.87 14.65 0.44
N LEU A 41 6.79 15.84 -0.17
CA LEU A 41 7.98 16.64 -0.47
C LEU A 41 8.67 17.12 0.81
N GLU A 42 7.91 17.54 1.82
CA GLU A 42 8.43 17.89 3.15
C GLU A 42 9.13 16.69 3.80
N LEU A 43 8.50 15.50 3.79
CA LEU A 43 9.11 14.25 4.28
C LEU A 43 10.44 13.95 3.59
N ILE A 44 10.56 14.21 2.29
CA ILE A 44 11.79 13.96 1.52
C ILE A 44 12.89 14.97 1.85
N ALA A 45 12.52 16.22 2.16
CA ALA A 45 13.45 17.31 2.42
C ALA A 45 13.95 17.38 3.87
N ASP A 46 13.22 16.78 4.80
CA ASP A 46 13.55 16.76 6.22
C ASP A 46 14.73 15.82 6.53
N PRO A 47 15.87 16.32 7.03
CA PRO A 47 17.04 15.51 7.35
C PRO A 47 16.84 14.56 8.54
N GLU A 48 15.84 14.81 9.39
CA GLU A 48 15.53 13.97 10.57
C GLU A 48 14.58 12.82 10.23
N SER A 49 14.04 12.78 9.02
CA SER A 49 13.12 11.74 8.58
C SER A 49 13.82 10.40 8.37
N ASP A 50 13.14 9.31 8.74
CA ASP A 50 13.63 7.94 8.58
C ASP A 50 14.04 7.68 7.10
N PRO A 51 15.31 7.28 6.83
CA PRO A 51 15.80 7.07 5.46
C PRO A 51 14.95 6.09 4.63
N ILE A 52 14.39 5.05 5.25
CA ILE A 52 13.52 4.08 4.57
C ILE A 52 12.21 4.75 4.18
N GLN A 53 11.70 5.66 5.00
CA GLN A 53 10.50 6.43 4.68
C GLN A 53 10.75 7.37 3.51
N VAL A 54 11.89 8.06 3.52
CA VAL A 54 12.35 8.98 2.47
C VAL A 54 12.56 8.26 1.14
N ASP A 55 13.26 7.13 1.12
CA ASP A 55 13.48 6.36 -0.10
C ASP A 55 12.17 5.84 -0.68
N GLY A 56 11.29 5.30 0.17
CA GLY A 56 9.95 4.89 -0.27
C GLY A 56 9.09 6.05 -0.80
N ALA A 57 9.28 7.27 -0.29
CA ALA A 57 8.62 8.46 -0.80
C ALA A 57 9.14 8.87 -2.18
N LYS A 58 10.46 8.90 -2.35
CA LYS A 58 11.11 9.18 -3.64
C LYS A 58 10.68 8.17 -4.68
N ASP A 59 10.79 6.88 -4.37
CA ASP A 59 10.38 5.77 -5.25
C ASP A 59 8.92 5.91 -5.67
N PHE A 60 8.03 6.20 -4.72
CA PHE A 60 6.60 6.40 -5.01
C PHE A 60 6.40 7.54 -6.02
N LEU A 61 7.03 8.70 -5.83
CA LEU A 61 6.87 9.86 -6.72
C LEU A 61 7.51 9.68 -8.10
N THR A 62 8.47 8.76 -8.25
CA THR A 62 8.98 8.37 -9.58
C THR A 62 7.91 7.66 -10.42
N ILE A 63 7.01 6.92 -9.78
CA ILE A 63 5.99 6.10 -10.45
C ILE A 63 4.66 6.82 -10.52
N PHE A 64 4.31 7.58 -9.49
CA PHE A 64 2.99 8.15 -9.29
C PHE A 64 3.03 9.67 -9.41
N ALA A 65 2.06 10.23 -10.15
CA ALA A 65 1.82 11.66 -10.26
C ALA A 65 0.54 12.03 -9.51
N PRO A 66 0.49 13.15 -8.78
CA PRO A 66 -0.73 13.57 -8.10
C PRO A 66 -1.84 13.88 -9.11
N TYR A 67 -3.08 13.65 -8.71
CA TYR A 67 -4.24 14.24 -9.38
C TYR A 67 -4.38 15.70 -8.99
N ASP A 68 -4.89 16.52 -9.92
CA ASP A 68 -5.09 17.95 -9.69
C ASP A 68 -6.16 18.26 -8.64
N SER A 69 -7.13 17.35 -8.44
CA SER A 69 -8.21 17.52 -7.48
C SER A 69 -8.86 16.21 -7.05
N HIS A 70 -9.51 16.24 -5.89
CA HIS A 70 -10.40 15.16 -5.43
C HIS A 70 -11.60 14.95 -6.34
N ASP A 71 -12.13 16.01 -6.95
CA ASP A 71 -13.26 15.93 -7.87
C ASP A 71 -12.97 15.04 -9.07
N THR A 72 -11.75 15.10 -9.61
CA THR A 72 -11.31 14.22 -10.70
C THR A 72 -11.37 12.76 -10.25
N VAL A 73 -10.87 12.45 -9.05
CA VAL A 73 -10.84 11.08 -8.51
C VAL A 73 -12.25 10.57 -8.22
N LYS A 74 -13.10 11.41 -7.61
CA LYS A 74 -14.48 11.09 -7.28
C LYS A 74 -15.30 10.75 -8.52
N LYS A 75 -15.03 11.41 -9.66
CA LYS A 75 -15.65 11.09 -10.96
C LYS A 75 -15.19 9.74 -11.51
N ILE A 76 -13.93 9.36 -11.30
CA ILE A 76 -13.35 8.11 -11.81
C ILE A 76 -13.82 6.91 -10.99
N ALA A 77 -13.76 7.00 -9.66
CA ALA A 77 -14.09 5.89 -8.76
C ALA A 77 -14.79 6.41 -7.48
N PRO A 78 -16.08 6.78 -7.56
CA PRO A 78 -16.79 7.42 -6.45
C PRO A 78 -16.82 6.55 -5.19
N GLU A 79 -17.11 5.26 -5.32
CA GLU A 79 -17.17 4.34 -4.18
C GLU A 79 -15.82 4.17 -3.48
N PHE A 80 -14.74 4.07 -4.26
CA PHE A 80 -13.40 3.94 -3.71
C PHE A 80 -12.94 5.23 -3.05
N PHE A 81 -13.23 6.39 -3.66
CA PHE A 81 -12.95 7.69 -3.08
C PHE A 81 -13.61 7.82 -1.69
N GLU A 82 -14.91 7.56 -1.58
CA GLU A 82 -15.62 7.65 -0.29
C GLU A 82 -15.08 6.65 0.75
N LYS A 83 -14.72 5.42 0.32
CA LYS A 83 -14.05 4.43 1.19
C LYS A 83 -12.74 4.97 1.75
N VAL A 84 -11.88 5.53 0.90
CA VAL A 84 -10.60 6.12 1.29
C VAL A 84 -10.80 7.29 2.25
N MET A 85 -11.67 8.24 1.92
CA MET A 85 -11.91 9.42 2.75
C MET A 85 -12.42 9.04 4.14
N LYS A 86 -13.31 8.05 4.22
CA LYS A 86 -13.83 7.52 5.49
C LYS A 86 -12.76 6.85 6.34
N GLN A 87 -11.89 6.04 5.72
CA GLN A 87 -10.91 5.23 6.47
C GLN A 87 -9.63 5.99 6.82
N VAL A 88 -9.18 6.89 5.95
CA VAL A 88 -7.97 7.69 6.18
C VAL A 88 -8.28 8.93 7.02
N GLY A 89 -9.45 9.55 6.82
CA GLY A 89 -9.90 10.70 7.62
C GLY A 89 -9.08 11.97 7.42
N LYS A 90 -8.26 12.06 6.36
CA LYS A 90 -7.43 13.23 6.06
C LYS A 90 -7.98 13.99 4.85
N PRO A 91 -8.63 15.14 5.05
CA PRO A 91 -9.29 15.87 3.95
C PRO A 91 -8.30 16.45 2.93
N ASN A 92 -7.05 16.68 3.31
CA ASN A 92 -6.01 17.25 2.46
C ASN A 92 -5.12 16.19 1.77
N MET A 93 -5.40 14.90 1.94
CA MET A 93 -4.56 13.86 1.33
C MET A 93 -4.57 13.94 -0.19
N SER A 94 -3.48 13.55 -0.84
CA SER A 94 -3.45 13.48 -2.31
C SER A 94 -3.73 12.08 -2.80
N PHE A 95 -4.43 12.02 -3.93
CA PHE A 95 -4.56 10.81 -4.74
C PHE A 95 -3.58 10.90 -5.90
N PHE A 96 -3.14 9.75 -6.38
CA PHE A 96 -2.12 9.67 -7.41
C PHE A 96 -2.49 8.68 -8.51
N ARG A 97 -2.00 8.94 -9.72
CA ARG A 97 -2.08 8.04 -10.87
C ARG A 97 -0.71 7.54 -11.26
N CYS A 98 -0.61 6.27 -11.63
CA CYS A 98 0.62 5.71 -12.18
C CYS A 98 0.93 6.38 -13.52
N ARG A 99 2.19 6.78 -13.73
CA ARG A 99 2.68 7.35 -15.00
C ARG A 99 2.72 6.34 -16.13
N TYR A 100 2.75 5.05 -15.80
CA TYR A 100 2.92 3.94 -16.73
C TYR A 100 1.64 3.12 -16.96
N ILE A 101 0.48 3.65 -16.57
CA ILE A 101 -0.78 3.02 -16.91
C ILE A 101 -1.18 3.40 -18.35
N GLY A 102 -1.37 2.40 -19.20
CA GLY A 102 -1.84 2.57 -20.57
C GLY A 102 -3.34 2.81 -20.64
N GLU A 103 -3.83 3.17 -21.83
CA GLU A 103 -5.23 3.53 -22.08
C GLU A 103 -6.24 2.43 -21.72
N HIS A 104 -5.82 1.17 -21.75
CA HIS A 104 -6.65 0.01 -21.41
C HIS A 104 -6.36 -0.57 -20.02
N GLY A 105 -5.70 0.19 -19.14
CA GLY A 105 -5.37 -0.24 -17.77
C GLY A 105 -4.15 -1.17 -17.65
N GLY A 106 -3.52 -1.52 -18.78
CA GLY A 106 -2.28 -2.31 -18.83
C GLY A 106 -1.07 -1.52 -18.36
N CYS A 107 -0.09 -2.19 -17.74
CA CYS A 107 1.17 -1.57 -17.34
C CYS A 107 2.14 -1.50 -18.53
N LEU A 108 2.59 -0.30 -18.90
CA LEU A 108 3.52 -0.06 -19.99
C LEU A 108 4.95 -0.54 -19.69
N ILE A 109 5.26 -0.79 -18.42
CA ILE A 109 6.57 -1.28 -17.93
C ILE A 109 6.44 -2.59 -17.16
N HIS A 110 5.54 -3.50 -17.56
CA HIS A 110 5.22 -4.69 -16.76
C HIS A 110 6.47 -5.52 -16.41
N GLU A 111 7.35 -5.78 -17.38
CA GLU A 111 8.57 -6.56 -17.20
C GLU A 111 9.61 -5.84 -16.35
N ASP A 112 9.66 -4.50 -16.44
CA ASP A 112 10.61 -3.64 -15.74
C ASP A 112 10.02 -3.00 -14.48
N ARG A 113 8.84 -3.45 -14.04
CA ARG A 113 8.12 -2.79 -12.95
C ARG A 113 8.96 -2.76 -11.67
N PRO A 114 9.05 -1.62 -10.96
CA PRO A 114 9.82 -1.52 -9.73
C PRO A 114 9.33 -2.48 -8.64
N LEU A 115 10.19 -2.77 -7.66
CA LEU A 115 9.89 -3.72 -6.59
C LEU A 115 8.60 -3.38 -5.85
N LEU A 116 8.34 -2.10 -5.59
CA LEU A 116 7.11 -1.65 -4.94
C LEU A 116 5.86 -2.10 -5.71
N CYS A 117 5.89 -2.06 -7.05
CA CYS A 117 4.79 -2.50 -7.90
C CYS A 117 4.66 -4.03 -7.98
N ARG A 118 5.75 -4.79 -7.75
CA ARG A 118 5.72 -6.26 -7.71
C ARG A 118 5.16 -6.78 -6.39
N MET A 119 5.44 -6.05 -5.31
CA MET A 119 5.05 -6.41 -3.96
C MET A 119 3.64 -5.94 -3.61
N TYR A 120 3.14 -4.88 -4.25
CA TYR A 120 1.82 -4.33 -3.97
C TYR A 120 0.68 -5.21 -4.55
N PRO A 121 -0.44 -5.41 -3.82
CA PRO A 121 -0.70 -4.93 -2.46
C PRO A 121 0.00 -5.75 -1.38
N VAL A 122 0.35 -5.11 -0.26
CA VAL A 122 0.89 -5.79 0.93
C VAL A 122 -0.24 -5.99 1.95
N PRO A 123 -0.40 -7.19 2.53
CA PRO A 123 -1.35 -7.43 3.60
C PRO A 123 -1.11 -6.56 4.82
N HIS A 124 -2.03 -5.63 5.07
CA HIS A 124 -2.02 -4.71 6.20
C HIS A 124 -3.42 -4.11 6.39
N GLU A 125 -3.81 -3.79 7.63
CA GLU A 125 -5.12 -3.19 7.94
C GLU A 125 -5.37 -1.83 7.26
N ARG A 126 -4.30 -1.13 6.90
CA ARG A 126 -4.35 0.17 6.19
C ARG A 126 -4.33 0.03 4.67
N THR A 127 -4.20 -1.18 4.14
CA THR A 127 -4.26 -1.41 2.69
C THR A 127 -5.71 -1.37 2.25
N LEU A 128 -6.03 -0.44 1.35
CA LEU A 128 -7.38 -0.23 0.86
C LEU A 128 -7.55 -0.86 -0.52
N PHE A 129 -8.59 -1.67 -0.66
CA PHE A 129 -8.92 -2.38 -1.89
C PHE A 129 -10.10 -1.74 -2.59
N PHE A 130 -10.03 -1.70 -3.92
CA PHE A 130 -11.18 -1.37 -4.76
C PHE A 130 -12.27 -2.42 -4.60
N PRO A 131 -13.56 -2.04 -4.74
CA PRO A 131 -14.66 -3.00 -4.78
C PRO A 131 -14.38 -4.16 -5.75
N GLY A 132 -14.51 -5.39 -5.26
CA GLY A 132 -14.29 -6.59 -6.05
C GLY A 132 -12.82 -6.93 -6.34
N CYS A 133 -11.84 -6.32 -5.66
CA CYS A 133 -10.44 -6.72 -5.79
C CYS A 133 -10.24 -8.18 -5.35
N GLY A 134 -9.60 -9.00 -6.20
CA GLY A 134 -9.36 -10.42 -5.88
C GLY A 134 -8.39 -10.65 -4.71
N PHE A 135 -7.64 -9.63 -4.31
CA PHE A 135 -6.70 -9.70 -3.19
C PHE A 135 -7.31 -9.43 -1.81
N GLU A 136 -8.49 -8.80 -1.74
CA GLU A 136 -9.01 -8.22 -0.48
C GLU A 136 -9.20 -9.27 0.61
N GLU A 137 -9.90 -10.36 0.32
CA GLU A 137 -10.20 -11.42 1.29
C GLU A 137 -8.91 -12.09 1.82
N GLN A 138 -8.01 -12.51 0.92
CA GLN A 138 -6.75 -13.13 1.30
C GLN A 138 -5.84 -12.17 2.07
N SER A 139 -5.84 -10.88 1.71
CA SER A 139 -5.09 -9.86 2.44
C SER A 139 -5.56 -9.71 3.89
N ILE A 140 -6.88 -9.70 4.10
CA ILE A 140 -7.47 -9.62 5.44
C ILE A 140 -7.11 -10.87 6.25
N ALA A 141 -7.26 -12.07 5.66
CA ALA A 141 -6.90 -13.33 6.30
C ALA A 141 -5.41 -13.37 6.70
N ASN A 142 -4.53 -13.00 5.77
CA ASN A 142 -3.09 -12.97 6.01
C ASN A 142 -2.71 -11.97 7.12
N TRP A 143 -3.31 -10.77 7.11
CA TRP A 143 -3.04 -9.78 8.14
C TRP A 143 -3.50 -10.24 9.53
N ASN A 144 -4.64 -10.91 9.61
CA ASN A 144 -5.11 -11.49 10.88
C ASN A 144 -4.15 -12.54 11.41
N GLU A 145 -3.64 -13.43 10.57
CA GLU A 145 -2.63 -14.42 10.97
C GLU A 145 -1.31 -13.76 11.40
N ILE A 146 -0.85 -12.74 10.67
CA ILE A 146 0.36 -11.97 11.04
C ILE A 146 0.22 -11.38 12.46
N LYS A 147 -0.94 -10.81 12.79
CA LYS A 147 -1.19 -10.24 14.13
C LYS A 147 -1.09 -11.30 15.23
N GLU A 148 -1.66 -12.49 15.02
CA GLU A 148 -1.57 -13.58 16.00
C GLU A 148 -0.12 -14.04 16.18
N ILE A 149 0.64 -14.22 15.09
CA ILE A 149 2.06 -14.60 15.17
C ILE A 149 2.88 -13.55 15.93
N VAL A 150 2.68 -12.26 15.63
CA VAL A 150 3.37 -11.16 16.32
C VAL A 150 3.04 -11.16 17.81
N LYS A 151 1.78 -11.37 18.17
CA LYS A 151 1.33 -11.49 19.56
C LYS A 151 2.01 -12.65 20.29
N GLU A 152 2.00 -13.85 19.70
CA GLU A 152 2.64 -15.04 20.28
C GLU A 152 4.16 -14.88 20.46
N VAL A 153 4.84 -14.22 19.53
CA VAL A 153 6.27 -13.93 19.62
C VAL A 153 6.54 -12.94 20.76
N ALA A 154 5.74 -11.87 20.87
CA ALA A 154 5.86 -10.88 21.94
C ALA A 154 5.62 -11.51 23.32
N GLU A 155 4.60 -12.36 23.47
CA GLU A 155 4.30 -13.06 24.72
C GLU A 155 5.43 -14.01 25.14
N ARG A 156 6.02 -14.76 24.19
CA ARG A 156 7.17 -15.63 24.47
C ARG A 156 8.40 -14.85 24.91
N HIS A 157 8.70 -13.76 24.22
CA HIS A 157 9.81 -12.88 24.56
C HIS A 157 9.65 -12.29 25.98
N ASN A 158 8.45 -11.83 26.32
CA ASN A 158 8.15 -11.31 27.65
C ASN A 158 8.24 -12.38 28.74
N LYS A 159 7.86 -13.63 28.46
CA LYS A 159 8.05 -14.75 29.41
C LYS A 159 9.53 -15.04 29.64
N SER A 160 10.36 -15.06 28.59
CA SER A 160 11.81 -15.32 28.72
C SER A 160 12.60 -14.24 29.44
N LEU A 161 12.08 -13.01 29.54
CA LEU A 161 12.70 -11.93 30.31
C LEU A 161 12.34 -11.96 31.80
N ASN A 162 11.29 -12.69 32.17
CA ASN A 162 10.77 -12.78 33.53
C ASN A 162 11.08 -14.14 34.21
N THR A 163 11.94 -14.95 33.58
CA THR A 163 12.46 -16.23 34.08
C THR A 163 13.98 -16.19 34.08
#